data_AF-A0A7K0NT78-F1
#
_entry.id   AF-A0A7K0NT78-F1
#
_cell.length_a   1.000
_cell.length_b   1.000
_cell.length_c   1.000
_cell.angle_alpha   90.00
_cell.angle_beta   90.00
_cell.angle_gamma   90.00
#
_symmetry.space_group_name_H-M   'P 1'
#
loop_
_entity.id
_entity.type
_entity.pdbx_description
1 polymer ?
#
loop_
_entity_poly.entity_id
_entity_poly.type
_entity_poly.pdbx_seq_one_letter_code
_entity_poly.pdbx_strand_id
1 'polypeptide(L)'
;DSIVKAGAILATNTSTLPVVEMAMETARPELVCGVHFFNPASAMPLVEIVRAITSSDETIATTRGFAETCGKQPVEVKDQAGFIVNALLFPYLNNAVRLLDAGVANRDDIDTAMKGGCNFPMGPFALLDLVGLDTSLSILEALYEEFKDPNYAPAPLLRRMVSADRLGRKTAIGFYDYRK
;
A
#
# COMPACT_ATOMS: atom_id res chain seq x y z
N ASP A 1 5.83 -5.00 25.01
CA ASP A 1 6.66 -6.20 24.74
C ASP A 1 6.85 -7.11 25.97
N SER A 2 6.76 -6.60 27.21
CA SER A 2 6.88 -7.37 28.47
C SER A 2 5.92 -8.56 28.68
N ILE A 3 4.81 -8.64 27.93
CA ILE A 3 3.78 -9.69 28.08
C ILE A 3 4.19 -11.00 27.36
N VAL A 4 4.80 -10.91 26.19
CA VAL A 4 5.16 -12.08 25.39
C VAL A 4 6.50 -12.66 25.85
N LYS A 5 6.69 -13.97 25.63
CA LYS A 5 7.93 -14.67 26.02
C LYS A 5 9.19 -13.99 25.48
N ALA A 6 10.31 -14.22 26.15
CA ALA A 6 11.63 -13.85 25.62
C ALA A 6 11.85 -14.52 24.25
N GLY A 7 12.44 -13.79 23.31
CA GLY A 7 12.66 -14.25 21.93
C GLY A 7 11.41 -14.25 21.02
N ALA A 8 10.24 -13.82 21.50
CA ALA A 8 9.09 -13.63 20.63
C ALA A 8 9.32 -12.45 19.66
N ILE A 9 9.12 -12.70 18.37
CA ILE A 9 9.12 -11.68 17.30
C ILE A 9 7.80 -10.91 17.35
N LEU A 10 7.89 -9.59 17.23
CA LEU A 10 6.74 -8.70 17.11
C LEU A 10 6.64 -8.22 15.66
N ALA A 11 5.57 -8.59 14.97
CA ALA A 11 5.32 -8.23 13.58
C ALA A 11 4.17 -7.24 13.45
N THR A 12 4.28 -6.29 12.53
CA THR A 12 3.21 -5.35 12.17
C THR A 12 2.79 -5.51 10.71
N ASN A 13 1.48 -5.42 10.42
CA ASN A 13 0.94 -5.46 9.05
C ASN A 13 0.84 -4.05 8.40
N THR A 14 1.33 -3.00 9.05
CA THR A 14 1.25 -1.62 8.56
C THR A 14 1.58 -1.50 7.06
N SER A 15 0.95 -0.56 6.36
CA SER A 15 1.19 -0.32 4.92
C SER A 15 2.06 0.90 4.63
N THR A 16 2.19 1.82 5.59
CA THR A 16 2.86 3.12 5.41
C THR A 16 3.58 3.65 6.65
N LEU A 17 3.26 3.18 7.86
CA LEU A 17 3.95 3.64 9.07
C LEU A 17 5.35 3.02 9.18
N PRO A 18 6.39 3.78 9.56
CA PRO A 18 7.75 3.27 9.72
C PRO A 18 7.82 2.16 10.77
N VAL A 19 8.37 1.01 10.38
CA VAL A 19 8.51 -0.14 11.30
C VAL A 19 9.57 0.15 12.37
N VAL A 20 10.60 0.91 12.04
CA VAL A 20 11.66 1.33 12.98
C VAL A 20 11.11 2.14 14.15
N GLU A 21 10.13 3.03 13.91
CA GLU A 21 9.50 3.80 14.98
C GLU A 21 8.79 2.87 15.98
N MET A 22 8.06 1.86 15.47
CA MET A 22 7.44 0.85 16.32
C MET A 22 8.46 -0.02 17.05
N ALA A 23 9.59 -0.33 16.40
CA ALA A 23 10.66 -1.13 16.98
C ALA A 23 11.29 -0.44 18.19
N MET A 24 11.53 0.87 18.09
CA MET A 24 12.15 1.68 19.13
C MET A 24 11.28 1.90 20.36
N GLU A 25 9.97 1.66 20.26
CA GLU A 25 9.03 1.64 21.40
C GLU A 25 9.08 0.31 22.20
N THR A 26 10.07 -0.55 21.93
CA THR A 26 10.27 -1.84 22.60
C THR A 26 11.67 -1.95 23.20
N ALA A 27 11.87 -2.86 24.16
CA ALA A 27 13.20 -3.17 24.68
C ALA A 27 13.98 -4.19 23.82
N ARG A 28 13.46 -4.55 22.64
CA ARG A 28 13.96 -5.63 21.76
C ARG A 28 13.82 -5.27 20.26
N PRO A 29 14.30 -4.10 19.81
CA PRO A 29 14.06 -3.59 18.46
C PRO A 29 14.58 -4.52 17.34
N GLU A 30 15.51 -5.43 17.65
CA GLU A 30 16.01 -6.47 16.76
C GLU A 30 15.04 -7.62 16.49
N LEU A 31 14.03 -7.79 17.36
CA LEU A 31 12.95 -8.77 17.25
C LEU A 31 11.66 -8.16 16.69
N VAL A 32 11.72 -6.95 16.12
CA VAL A 32 10.58 -6.28 15.48
C VAL A 32 10.76 -6.23 13.97
N CYS A 33 9.71 -6.51 13.21
CA CYS A 33 9.69 -6.43 11.75
C CYS A 33 8.28 -6.16 11.20
N GLY A 34 8.16 -5.92 9.88
CA GLY A 34 6.86 -5.87 9.21
C GLY A 34 6.55 -7.15 8.44
N VAL A 35 5.25 -7.50 8.40
CA VAL A 35 4.68 -8.60 7.63
C VAL A 35 3.40 -8.10 6.97
N HIS A 36 3.56 -7.50 5.79
CA HIS A 36 2.47 -6.83 5.10
C HIS A 36 1.76 -7.80 4.13
N PHE A 37 0.54 -8.18 4.50
CA PHE A 37 -0.37 -8.99 3.69
C PHE A 37 -1.24 -8.13 2.77
N PHE A 38 -1.60 -8.68 1.62
CA PHE A 38 -2.46 -8.01 0.64
C PHE A 38 -3.90 -8.51 0.73
N ASN A 39 -4.88 -7.60 0.62
CA ASN A 39 -6.30 -7.94 0.71
C ASN A 39 -6.82 -8.62 -0.59
N PRO A 40 -7.55 -9.75 -0.50
CA PRO A 40 -7.82 -10.55 0.70
C PRO A 40 -6.63 -11.45 1.07
N ALA A 41 -6.22 -11.36 2.34
CA ALA A 41 -5.00 -12.01 2.84
C ALA A 41 -4.99 -13.53 2.67
N SER A 42 -6.16 -14.18 2.63
CA SER A 42 -6.27 -15.62 2.40
C SER A 42 -5.96 -16.02 0.96
N ALA A 43 -6.31 -15.21 -0.04
CA ALA A 43 -6.19 -15.55 -1.45
C ALA A 43 -4.93 -14.98 -2.10
N MET A 44 -4.43 -13.83 -1.63
CA MET A 44 -3.25 -13.19 -2.21
C MET A 44 -1.98 -13.97 -1.86
N PRO A 45 -1.13 -14.34 -2.84
CA PRO A 45 0.06 -15.13 -2.57
C PRO A 45 1.20 -14.29 -1.97
N LEU A 46 1.27 -12.99 -2.28
CA LEU A 46 2.37 -12.12 -1.90
C LEU A 46 2.29 -11.69 -0.42
N VAL A 47 3.45 -11.61 0.22
CA VAL A 47 3.67 -10.91 1.50
C VAL A 47 4.97 -10.13 1.42
N GLU A 48 4.99 -8.87 1.89
CA GLU A 48 6.23 -8.11 2.04
C GLU A 48 6.77 -8.29 3.48
N ILE A 49 8.00 -8.78 3.59
CA ILE A 49 8.75 -8.90 4.84
C ILE A 49 9.62 -7.66 4.98
N VAL A 50 9.23 -6.77 5.89
CA VAL A 50 9.82 -5.45 6.05
C VAL A 50 10.89 -5.48 7.12
N ARG A 51 12.12 -5.19 6.70
CA ARG A 51 13.30 -5.10 7.56
C ARG A 51 13.48 -3.66 8.03
N ALA A 52 13.19 -3.42 9.31
CA ALA A 52 13.65 -2.20 9.96
C ALA A 52 15.18 -2.22 10.06
N ILE A 53 15.79 -1.03 10.16
CA ILE A 53 17.26 -0.92 10.30
C ILE A 53 17.80 -1.65 11.54
N THR A 54 16.94 -1.88 12.54
CA THR A 54 17.27 -2.60 13.78
C THR A 54 17.06 -4.10 13.69
N SER A 55 16.21 -4.59 12.76
CA SER A 55 15.82 -6.00 12.69
C SER A 55 17.02 -6.91 12.42
N SER A 56 17.17 -7.97 13.21
CA SER A 56 18.23 -8.96 12.99
C SER A 56 17.95 -9.84 11.77
N ASP A 57 19.01 -10.41 11.19
CA ASP A 57 18.88 -11.38 10.10
C ASP A 57 18.08 -12.63 10.51
N GLU A 58 18.22 -13.06 11.77
CA GLU A 58 17.47 -14.19 12.32
C GLU A 58 15.96 -13.90 12.39
N THR A 59 15.58 -12.69 12.83
CA THR A 59 14.18 -12.24 12.84
C THR A 59 13.57 -12.28 11.44
N ILE A 60 14.30 -11.74 10.45
CA ILE A 60 13.81 -11.70 9.07
C ILE A 60 13.74 -13.09 8.44
N ALA A 61 14.75 -13.95 8.67
CA ALA A 61 14.73 -15.33 8.20
C ALA A 61 13.58 -16.14 8.81
N THR A 62 13.35 -16.01 10.12
CA THR A 62 12.25 -16.69 10.82
C THR A 62 10.89 -16.23 10.30
N THR A 63 10.73 -14.92 10.09
CA THR A 63 9.48 -14.32 9.62
C THR A 63 9.18 -14.70 8.16
N ARG A 64 10.23 -14.77 7.32
CA ARG A 64 10.13 -15.32 5.96
C ARG A 64 9.65 -16.77 5.97
N GLY A 65 10.27 -17.61 6.80
CA GLY A 65 9.87 -19.01 6.94
C GLY A 65 8.42 -19.14 7.40
N PHE A 66 7.97 -18.31 8.36
CA PHE A 66 6.57 -18.25 8.76
C PHE A 66 5.64 -17.96 7.58
N ALA A 67 5.92 -16.94 6.77
CA ALA A 67 5.11 -16.60 5.60
C ALA A 67 5.03 -17.76 4.59
N GLU A 68 6.15 -18.46 4.36
CA GLU A 68 6.19 -19.67 3.51
C GLU A 68 5.30 -20.79 4.07
N THR A 69 5.30 -21.02 5.39
CA THR A 69 4.39 -22.01 6.01
C THR A 69 2.92 -21.66 5.86
N CYS A 70 2.59 -20.36 5.71
CA CYS A 70 1.25 -19.89 5.38
C CYS A 70 0.90 -20.03 3.88
N GLY A 71 1.76 -20.65 3.07
CA GLY A 71 1.57 -20.78 1.62
C GLY A 71 1.76 -19.46 0.87
N LYS A 72 2.49 -18.51 1.46
CA LYS A 72 2.77 -17.20 0.85
C LYS A 72 4.11 -17.20 0.13
N GLN A 73 4.29 -16.19 -0.71
CA GLN A 73 5.49 -15.85 -1.45
C GLN A 73 6.09 -14.58 -0.83
N PRO A 74 6.98 -14.70 0.17
CA PRO A 74 7.55 -13.55 0.83
C PRO A 74 8.61 -12.85 -0.03
N VAL A 75 8.55 -11.52 -0.09
CA VAL A 75 9.63 -10.68 -0.65
C VAL A 75 10.24 -9.84 0.47
N GLU A 76 11.56 -9.67 0.47
CA GLU A 76 12.21 -8.78 1.45
C GLU A 76 12.17 -7.35 0.96
N VAL A 77 11.94 -6.41 1.86
CA VAL A 77 12.02 -4.97 1.59
C VAL A 77 12.62 -4.26 2.79
N LYS A 78 13.39 -3.20 2.54
CA LYS A 78 13.84 -2.29 3.59
C LYS A 78 12.65 -1.43 4.06
N ASP A 79 12.64 -1.10 5.34
CA ASP A 79 11.65 -0.18 5.90
C ASP A 79 11.68 1.18 5.17
N GLN A 80 10.53 1.54 4.59
CA GLN A 80 10.24 2.80 3.91
C GLN A 80 8.72 2.92 3.71
N ALA A 81 8.18 4.12 3.57
CA ALA A 81 6.77 4.31 3.24
C ALA A 81 6.38 3.56 1.96
N GLY A 82 5.30 2.77 2.05
CA GLY A 82 4.73 2.05 0.92
C GLY A 82 5.55 0.87 0.38
N PHE A 83 6.66 0.51 1.05
CA PHE A 83 7.45 -0.68 0.75
C PHE A 83 7.78 -0.84 -0.74
N ILE A 84 7.38 -1.94 -1.40
CA ILE A 84 7.59 -2.13 -2.85
C ILE A 84 6.30 -1.78 -3.58
N VAL A 85 5.22 -2.48 -3.24
CA VAL A 85 4.00 -2.45 -4.06
C VAL A 85 3.35 -1.07 -4.01
N ASN A 86 3.16 -0.48 -2.83
CA ASN A 86 2.47 0.80 -2.72
C ASN A 86 3.33 1.96 -3.24
N ALA A 87 4.65 1.90 -3.05
CA ALA A 87 5.60 2.87 -3.58
C ALA A 87 5.61 2.92 -5.12
N LEU A 88 5.29 1.81 -5.80
CA LEU A 88 5.16 1.76 -7.27
C LEU A 88 3.72 2.01 -7.75
N LEU A 89 2.73 1.42 -7.07
CA LEU A 89 1.35 1.40 -7.52
C LEU A 89 0.68 2.78 -7.38
N PHE A 90 0.80 3.43 -6.23
CA PHE A 90 0.04 4.65 -5.98
C PHE A 90 0.49 5.85 -6.82
N PRO A 91 1.78 6.04 -7.12
CA PRO A 91 2.20 7.09 -8.07
C PRO A 91 1.67 6.83 -9.48
N TYR A 92 1.62 5.58 -9.93
CA TYR A 92 0.96 5.21 -11.18
C TYR A 92 -0.53 5.60 -11.19
N LEU A 93 -1.27 5.24 -10.13
CA LEU A 93 -2.69 5.60 -10.01
C LEU A 93 -2.88 7.12 -9.95
N ASN A 94 -2.02 7.83 -9.21
CA ASN A 94 -2.04 9.28 -9.11
C ASN A 94 -1.79 9.94 -10.47
N ASN A 95 -0.88 9.40 -11.28
CA ASN A 95 -0.62 9.88 -12.64
C ASN A 95 -1.82 9.65 -13.57
N ALA A 96 -2.57 8.55 -13.42
CA ALA A 96 -3.84 8.38 -14.13
C ALA A 96 -4.86 9.48 -13.78
N VAL A 97 -4.98 9.84 -12.49
CA VAL A 97 -5.84 10.96 -12.06
C VAL A 97 -5.38 12.28 -12.67
N ARG A 98 -4.07 12.53 -12.75
CA ARG A 98 -3.52 13.74 -13.39
C ARG A 98 -3.83 13.81 -14.88
N LEU A 99 -3.78 12.68 -15.60
CA LEU A 99 -4.18 12.64 -17.03
C LEU A 99 -5.66 12.98 -17.23
N LEU A 100 -6.52 12.47 -16.34
CA LEU A 100 -7.95 12.79 -16.36
C LEU A 100 -8.19 14.28 -16.07
N ASP A 101 -7.53 14.84 -15.04
CA ASP A 101 -7.67 16.26 -14.66
C ASP A 101 -7.14 17.20 -15.76
N ALA A 102 -6.12 16.77 -16.50
CA ALA A 102 -5.59 17.48 -17.67
C ALA A 102 -6.44 17.30 -18.94
N GLY A 103 -7.51 16.49 -18.90
CA GLY A 103 -8.40 16.27 -20.04
C GLY A 103 -7.77 15.49 -21.20
N VAL A 104 -6.69 14.74 -20.96
CA VAL A 104 -5.98 13.99 -22.01
C VAL A 104 -6.85 12.88 -22.59
N ALA A 105 -7.62 12.21 -21.74
CA ALA A 105 -8.58 11.19 -22.10
C ALA A 105 -9.67 11.08 -21.02
N ASN A 106 -10.80 10.49 -21.37
CA ASN A 106 -11.83 10.20 -20.37
C ASN A 106 -11.43 8.98 -19.51
N ARG A 107 -12.10 8.84 -18.36
CA ARG A 107 -11.86 7.77 -17.37
C ARG A 107 -11.89 6.36 -18.00
N ASP A 108 -12.86 6.08 -18.85
CA ASP A 108 -13.08 4.73 -19.40
C ASP A 108 -12.04 4.35 -20.45
N ASP A 109 -11.58 5.32 -21.24
CA ASP A 109 -10.50 5.12 -22.20
C ASP A 109 -9.15 4.90 -21.50
N ILE A 110 -8.86 5.63 -20.42
CA ILE A 110 -7.66 5.40 -19.60
C ILE A 110 -7.69 4.00 -18.98
N ASP A 111 -8.82 3.59 -18.40
CA ASP A 111 -8.99 2.24 -17.87
C ASP A 111 -8.81 1.17 -18.94
N THR A 112 -9.36 1.38 -20.13
CA THR A 112 -9.24 0.46 -21.26
C THR A 112 -7.81 0.38 -21.78
N ALA A 113 -7.12 1.51 -21.90
CA ALA A 113 -5.73 1.58 -22.34
C ALA A 113 -4.80 0.83 -21.39
N MET A 114 -4.97 0.98 -20.07
CA MET A 114 -4.11 0.30 -19.10
C MET A 114 -4.35 -1.20 -19.03
N LYS A 115 -5.60 -1.65 -19.22
CA LYS A 115 -5.92 -3.08 -19.35
C LYS A 115 -5.34 -3.68 -20.64
N GLY A 116 -5.52 -3.02 -21.79
CA GLY A 116 -5.09 -3.56 -23.09
C GLY A 116 -3.60 -3.39 -23.38
N GLY A 117 -3.02 -2.25 -23.01
CA GLY A 117 -1.64 -1.89 -23.31
C GLY A 117 -0.62 -2.40 -22.30
N CYS A 118 -0.97 -2.42 -21.01
CA CYS A 118 -0.08 -2.91 -19.94
C CYS A 118 -0.50 -4.27 -19.38
N ASN A 119 -1.55 -4.87 -19.93
CA ASN A 119 -2.09 -6.17 -19.51
C ASN A 119 -2.48 -6.20 -18.02
N PHE A 120 -2.90 -5.07 -17.46
CA PHE A 120 -3.39 -5.03 -16.09
C PHE A 120 -4.79 -5.67 -15.99
N PRO A 121 -5.07 -6.42 -14.90
CA PRO A 121 -6.37 -7.07 -14.72
C PRO A 121 -7.51 -6.06 -14.46
N MET A 122 -7.16 -4.84 -14.05
CA MET A 122 -8.09 -3.77 -13.72
C MET A 122 -7.50 -2.42 -14.13
N GLY A 123 -8.35 -1.53 -14.63
CA GLY A 123 -7.95 -0.15 -14.92
C GLY A 123 -7.70 0.66 -13.64
N PRO A 124 -6.89 1.74 -13.72
CA PRO A 124 -6.52 2.53 -12.56
C PRO A 124 -7.71 3.13 -11.81
N PHE A 125 -8.76 3.61 -12.48
CA PHE A 125 -9.91 4.20 -11.83
C PHE A 125 -10.81 3.16 -11.16
N ALA A 126 -11.03 2.02 -11.82
CA ALA A 126 -11.73 0.90 -11.21
C ALA A 126 -10.98 0.36 -9.97
N LEU A 127 -9.64 0.37 -10.01
CA LEU A 127 -8.80 -0.05 -8.88
C LEU A 127 -8.83 0.98 -7.74
N LEU A 128 -8.71 2.27 -8.05
CA LEU A 128 -8.85 3.36 -7.07
C LEU A 128 -10.19 3.26 -6.33
N ASP A 129 -11.30 3.06 -7.04
CA ASP A 129 -12.61 2.91 -6.42
C ASP A 129 -12.78 1.61 -5.62
N LEU A 130 -12.04 0.55 -5.97
CA LEU A 130 -12.02 -0.70 -5.21
C LEU A 130 -11.23 -0.56 -3.91
N VAL A 131 -10.06 0.09 -3.95
CA VAL A 131 -9.19 0.34 -2.79
C VAL A 131 -9.82 1.37 -1.84
N GLY A 132 -10.45 2.39 -2.40
CA GLY A 132 -10.97 3.54 -1.68
C GLY A 132 -10.10 4.76 -1.91
N LEU A 133 -10.72 5.90 -2.26
CA LEU A 133 -9.99 7.11 -2.61
C LEU A 133 -9.31 7.79 -1.41
N ASP A 134 -9.92 7.68 -0.23
CA ASP A 134 -9.36 8.16 1.03
C ASP A 134 -8.14 7.34 1.48
N THR A 135 -8.20 6.01 1.34
CA THR A 135 -7.05 5.13 1.53
C THR A 135 -5.93 5.51 0.57
N SER A 136 -6.27 5.71 -0.71
CA SER A 136 -5.31 6.08 -1.75
C SER A 136 -4.66 7.43 -1.49
N LEU A 137 -5.45 8.42 -1.04
CA LEU A 137 -4.95 9.73 -0.65
C LEU A 137 -4.00 9.61 0.55
N SER A 138 -4.39 8.88 1.60
CA SER A 138 -3.59 8.70 2.80
C SER A 138 -2.23 8.05 2.50
N ILE A 139 -2.19 7.08 1.57
CA ILE A 139 -0.95 6.43 1.14
C ILE A 139 -0.05 7.42 0.38
N LEU A 140 -0.60 8.18 -0.57
CA LEU A 140 0.16 9.20 -1.29
C LEU A 140 0.68 10.31 -0.37
N GLU A 141 -0.09 10.69 0.65
CA GLU A 141 0.36 11.66 1.65
C GLU A 141 1.52 11.12 2.49
N ALA A 142 1.45 9.85 2.93
CA ALA A 142 2.55 9.22 3.66
C ALA A 142 3.82 9.13 2.80
N LEU A 143 3.69 8.71 1.53
CA LEU A 143 4.80 8.68 0.57
C LEU A 143 5.39 10.09 0.35
N TYR A 144 4.54 11.09 0.15
CA TYR A 144 4.99 12.46 -0.04
C TYR A 144 5.65 13.02 1.22
N GLU A 145 5.15 12.69 2.40
CA GLU A 145 5.73 13.16 3.67
C GLU A 145 7.14 12.61 3.88
N GLU A 146 7.37 11.34 3.56
CA GLU A 146 8.68 10.71 3.72
C GLU A 146 9.70 11.21 2.69
N PHE A 147 9.33 11.25 1.41
CA PHE A 147 10.30 11.47 0.33
C PHE A 147 10.32 12.90 -0.22
N LYS A 148 9.25 13.67 -0.02
CA LYS A 148 9.02 15.01 -0.60
C LYS A 148 9.15 15.08 -2.14
N ASP A 149 9.02 13.94 -2.82
CA ASP A 149 9.04 13.86 -4.28
C ASP A 149 7.72 14.37 -4.89
N PRO A 150 7.73 15.36 -5.81
CA PRO A 150 6.52 15.85 -6.48
C PRO A 150 5.67 14.79 -7.20
N ASN A 151 6.25 13.64 -7.56
CA ASN A 151 5.53 12.51 -8.15
C ASN A 151 4.57 11.85 -7.13
N TYR A 152 4.89 11.92 -5.83
CA TYR A 152 4.05 11.40 -4.76
C TYR A 152 2.98 12.40 -4.30
N ALA A 153 3.10 13.68 -4.67
CA ALA A 153 2.11 14.68 -4.30
C ALA A 153 0.71 14.29 -4.84
N PRO A 154 -0.31 14.14 -3.98
CA PRO A 154 -1.64 13.73 -4.43
C PRO A 154 -2.26 14.70 -5.42
N ALA A 155 -2.88 14.18 -6.49
CA ALA A 155 -3.57 14.99 -7.48
C ALA A 155 -4.70 15.82 -6.84
N PRO A 156 -4.89 17.10 -7.23
CA PRO A 156 -5.94 17.95 -6.68
C PRO A 156 -7.34 17.35 -6.81
N LEU A 157 -7.64 16.70 -7.94
CA LEU A 157 -8.92 16.01 -8.16
C LEU A 157 -9.18 14.92 -7.11
N LEU A 158 -8.17 14.10 -6.78
CA LEU A 158 -8.31 13.05 -5.77
C LEU A 158 -8.69 13.64 -4.40
N ARG A 159 -8.01 14.71 -3.98
CA ARG A 159 -8.33 15.43 -2.72
C ARG A 159 -9.76 15.96 -2.70
N ARG A 160 -10.21 16.55 -3.81
CA ARG A 160 -11.57 17.09 -3.94
C ARG A 160 -12.63 16.00 -3.89
N MET A 161 -12.36 14.84 -4.52
CA MET A 161 -13.28 13.71 -4.47
C MET A 161 -13.43 13.13 -3.07
N VAL A 162 -12.32 12.97 -2.34
CA VAL A 162 -12.35 12.54 -0.93
C VAL A 162 -13.11 13.55 -0.07
N SER A 163 -12.86 14.84 -0.27
CA SER A 163 -13.58 15.92 0.44
C SER A 163 -15.09 15.94 0.16
N ALA A 164 -15.51 15.36 -0.98
CA ALA A 164 -16.91 15.25 -1.40
C ALA A 164 -17.53 13.87 -1.05
N ASP A 165 -16.88 13.08 -0.20
CA ASP A 165 -17.31 11.73 0.21
C ASP A 165 -17.52 10.74 -0.95
N ARG A 166 -16.80 10.99 -2.06
CA ARG A 166 -16.78 10.09 -3.23
C ARG A 166 -15.64 9.11 -3.09
N LEU A 167 -15.80 8.12 -2.24
CA LEU A 167 -14.73 7.23 -1.80
C LEU A 167 -14.64 5.94 -2.61
N GLY A 168 -15.42 5.79 -3.68
CA GLY A 168 -15.45 4.59 -4.52
C GLY A 168 -16.57 3.64 -4.13
N ARG A 169 -16.33 2.33 -4.23
CA ARG A 169 -17.36 1.31 -4.04
C ARG A 169 -18.01 1.37 -2.65
N LYS A 170 -17.24 1.73 -1.62
CA LYS A 170 -17.72 1.76 -0.22
C LYS A 170 -18.74 2.86 0.07
N THR A 171 -18.76 3.94 -0.71
CA THR A 171 -19.82 4.97 -0.66
C THR A 171 -20.73 4.93 -1.90
N ALA A 172 -20.64 3.84 -2.69
CA ALA A 172 -21.33 3.64 -3.95
C ALA A 172 -21.08 4.71 -5.03
N ILE A 173 -20.14 5.63 -4.82
CA ILE A 173 -19.76 6.68 -5.78
C ILE A 173 -18.29 7.04 -5.60
N GLY A 174 -17.56 7.04 -6.71
CA GLY A 174 -16.16 7.46 -6.79
C GLY A 174 -15.88 8.05 -8.16
N PHE A 175 -14.89 7.51 -8.86
CA PHE A 175 -14.73 7.77 -10.28
C PHE A 175 -15.88 7.16 -11.08
N TYR A 176 -16.42 6.04 -10.64
CA TYR A 176 -17.61 5.37 -11.16
C TYR A 176 -18.83 5.56 -10.24
N ASP A 177 -20.02 5.29 -10.79
CA ASP A 177 -21.28 5.27 -10.04
C ASP A 177 -21.73 3.81 -9.84
N TYR A 178 -21.85 3.38 -8.59
CA TYR A 178 -22.19 2.02 -8.18
C TYR A 178 -23.58 1.93 -7.52
N ARG A 179 -24.42 2.97 -7.63
CA ARG A 179 -25.78 2.99 -7.05
C ARG A 179 -26.81 2.18 -7.84
N LYS A 180 -26.39 1.44 -8.85
CA LYS A 180 -27.25 0.64 -9.73
C LYS A 180 -27.22 -0.82 -9.35
#